data_AF-A0A7Y6WW10-F1
#
_entry.id   AF-A0A7Y6WW10-F1
#
_cell.length_a   1.000
_cell.length_b   1.000
_cell.length_c   1.000
_cell.angle_alpha   90.00
_cell.angle_beta   90.00
_cell.angle_gamma   90.00
#
_symmetry.space_group_name_H-M   'P 1'
#
loop_
_entity.id
_entity.type
_entity.pdbx_description
1 polymer ?
#
loop_
_entity_poly.entity_id
_entity_poly.type
_entity_poly.pdbx_seq_one_letter_code
_entity_poly.pdbx_strand_id
1 'polypeptide(L)'
;MDIDFHQLRENAGAAAPVLISHIDPDGERNRMIEEVRELCRCFVNIAAATLLLEGRPQPFFLNLCRAAENWRRLLLHLERRKLQPPPASWGLIPLAGVVATGQWELACQVAERMTTTWQKDSGEYAAECAWTSTLAGLVLHATRGEDPTPRLQELARVSKEECWPALAQALVDKDTLTFLSAFSEALSHHEARTEKLARGFTQREDHFGANRYLWFEGLALLRLAHQRGLDVPNERYRYCPPLAQVPMTESYRGDWVTRLGEAASGTP
;
A
#
# COMPACT_ATOMS: atom_id res chain seq x y z
N MET A 1 -0.43 -13.80 -20.00
CA MET A 1 -0.45 -12.34 -20.21
C MET A 1 0.98 -11.89 -20.06
N ASP A 2 1.61 -11.53 -21.18
CA ASP A 2 2.96 -10.97 -21.16
C ASP A 2 2.81 -9.46 -21.01
N ILE A 3 3.29 -8.91 -19.90
CA ILE A 3 3.15 -7.48 -19.58
C ILE A 3 4.37 -6.74 -20.13
N ASP A 4 4.13 -5.76 -20.99
CA ASP A 4 5.17 -4.84 -21.44
C ASP A 4 5.43 -3.77 -20.37
N PHE A 5 6.41 -4.02 -19.50
CA PHE A 5 6.80 -3.09 -18.46
C PHE A 5 7.40 -1.78 -18.99
N HIS A 6 7.93 -1.77 -20.22
CA HIS A 6 8.46 -0.55 -20.81
C HIS A 6 7.31 0.40 -21.14
N GLN A 7 6.33 -0.10 -21.90
CA GLN A 7 5.13 0.65 -22.24
C GLN A 7 4.33 1.04 -21.00
N LEU A 8 4.21 0.15 -20.01
CA LEU A 8 3.54 0.42 -18.74
C LEU A 8 4.17 1.63 -18.03
N ARG A 9 5.50 1.69 -17.98
CA ARG A 9 6.23 2.79 -17.36
C ARG A 9 6.07 4.09 -18.13
N GLU A 10 6.18 4.05 -19.46
CA GLU A 10 6.03 5.24 -20.30
C GLU A 10 4.63 5.85 -20.17
N ASN A 11 3.59 5.01 -20.23
CA ASN A 11 2.20 5.45 -20.06
C ASN A 11 1.98 6.09 -18.68
N ALA A 12 2.46 5.44 -17.62
CA ALA A 12 2.35 5.95 -16.26
C ALA A 12 3.15 7.26 -16.06
N GLY A 13 4.35 7.34 -16.65
CA GLY A 13 5.21 8.53 -16.61
C GLY A 13 4.63 9.73 -17.36
N ALA A 14 3.92 9.49 -18.46
CA ALA A 14 3.20 10.53 -19.19
C ALA A 14 1.91 10.97 -18.46
N ALA A 15 1.19 10.03 -17.84
CA ALA A 15 -0.07 10.30 -17.16
C ALA A 15 0.10 11.02 -15.82
N ALA A 16 1.13 10.69 -15.03
CA ALA A 16 1.32 11.26 -13.69
C ALA A 16 1.37 12.80 -13.64
N PRO A 17 2.18 13.52 -14.45
CA PRO A 17 2.19 14.98 -14.42
C PRO A 17 0.85 15.60 -14.84
N VAL A 18 0.15 14.96 -15.79
CA VAL A 18 -1.20 15.37 -16.22
C VAL A 18 -2.18 15.23 -15.06
N LEU A 19 -2.21 14.09 -14.37
CA LEU A 19 -3.09 13.88 -13.22
C LEU A 19 -2.80 14.89 -12.10
N ILE A 20 -1.52 15.12 -11.77
CA ILE A 20 -1.11 16.11 -10.77
C ILE A 20 -1.64 17.51 -11.09
N SER A 21 -1.62 17.92 -12.36
CA SER A 21 -2.13 19.23 -12.76
C SER A 21 -3.65 19.33 -12.81
N HIS A 22 -4.35 18.21 -12.99
CA HIS A 22 -5.81 18.18 -13.16
C HIS A 22 -6.58 17.95 -11.87
N ILE A 23 -5.96 17.35 -10.84
CA ILE A 23 -6.61 17.14 -9.53
C ILE A 23 -6.96 18.50 -8.93
N ASP A 24 -8.25 18.80 -8.91
CA ASP A 24 -8.82 20.04 -8.40
C ASP A 24 -9.12 19.90 -6.90
N PRO A 25 -8.42 20.64 -6.00
CA PRO A 25 -8.70 20.63 -4.57
C PRO A 25 -10.11 21.08 -4.20
N ASP A 26 -10.76 21.88 -5.05
CA ASP A 26 -12.11 22.39 -4.82
C ASP A 26 -13.19 21.59 -5.55
N GLY A 27 -12.79 20.58 -6.32
CA GLY A 27 -13.66 19.76 -7.16
C GLY A 27 -14.53 18.76 -6.40
N GLU A 28 -15.24 17.93 -7.16
CA GLU A 28 -16.10 16.87 -6.62
C GLU A 28 -15.27 15.81 -5.88
N ARG A 29 -15.66 15.50 -4.63
CA ARG A 29 -14.99 14.53 -3.75
C ARG A 29 -14.65 13.21 -4.45
N ASN A 30 -15.65 12.57 -5.08
CA ASN A 30 -15.47 11.22 -5.61
C ASN A 30 -14.51 11.23 -6.81
N ARG A 31 -14.61 12.24 -7.68
CA ARG A 31 -13.69 12.44 -8.79
C ARG A 31 -12.26 12.65 -8.30
N MET A 32 -12.06 13.53 -7.31
CA MET A 32 -10.74 13.77 -6.72
C MET A 32 -10.14 12.48 -6.13
N ILE A 33 -10.93 11.68 -5.42
CA ILE A 33 -10.48 10.39 -4.88
C ILE A 33 -10.02 9.47 -6.02
N GLU A 34 -10.81 9.32 -7.08
CA GLU A 34 -10.46 8.45 -8.21
C GLU A 34 -9.20 8.94 -8.96
N GLU A 35 -9.06 10.24 -9.18
CA GLU A 35 -7.87 10.80 -9.84
C GLU A 35 -6.60 10.60 -8.98
N VAL A 36 -6.69 10.68 -7.65
CA VAL A 36 -5.56 10.36 -6.77
C VAL A 36 -5.27 8.86 -6.75
N ARG A 37 -6.28 7.99 -6.80
CA ARG A 37 -6.06 6.53 -6.94
C ARG A 37 -5.33 6.20 -8.23
N GLU A 38 -5.74 6.85 -9.31
CA GLU A 38 -5.09 6.75 -10.63
C GLU A 38 -3.62 7.18 -10.55
N LEU A 39 -3.36 8.32 -9.90
CA LEU A 39 -2.01 8.83 -9.71
C LEU A 39 -1.14 7.87 -8.87
N CYS A 40 -1.69 7.33 -7.78
CA CYS A 40 -1.00 6.32 -6.96
C CYS A 40 -0.65 5.09 -7.81
N ARG A 41 -1.57 4.64 -8.67
CA ARG A 41 -1.35 3.52 -9.58
C ARG A 41 -0.24 3.81 -10.60
N CYS A 42 -0.19 5.02 -11.15
CA CYS A 42 0.90 5.43 -12.03
C CYS A 42 2.26 5.27 -11.32
N PHE A 43 2.40 5.76 -10.09
CA PHE A 43 3.65 5.59 -9.35
C PHE A 43 3.97 4.13 -9.02
N VAL A 44 2.98 3.32 -8.65
CA VAL A 44 3.17 1.88 -8.41
C VAL A 44 3.64 1.16 -9.68
N ASN A 45 3.09 1.51 -10.84
CA ASN A 45 3.51 0.96 -12.12
C ASN A 45 4.93 1.38 -12.51
N ILE A 46 5.29 2.65 -12.31
CA ILE A 46 6.66 3.14 -12.51
C ILE A 46 7.62 2.40 -11.56
N ALA A 47 7.23 2.23 -10.29
CA ALA A 47 8.02 1.50 -9.31
C ALA A 47 8.27 0.06 -9.78
N ALA A 48 7.20 -0.68 -10.06
CA ALA A 48 7.28 -2.08 -10.48
C ALA A 48 8.13 -2.24 -11.75
N ALA A 49 7.89 -1.43 -12.78
CA ALA A 49 8.68 -1.46 -14.01
C ALA A 49 10.16 -1.13 -13.77
N THR A 50 10.46 -0.15 -12.93
CA THR A 50 11.85 0.20 -12.57
C THR A 50 12.55 -0.98 -11.89
N LEU A 51 11.88 -1.64 -10.95
CA LEU A 51 12.44 -2.78 -10.25
C LEU A 51 12.64 -3.98 -11.17
N LEU A 52 11.62 -4.33 -11.97
CA LEU A 52 11.58 -5.55 -12.76
C LEU A 52 12.41 -5.45 -14.06
N LEU A 53 12.50 -4.26 -14.66
CA LEU A 53 13.32 -4.05 -15.87
C LEU A 53 14.76 -3.65 -15.55
N GLU A 54 14.95 -2.74 -14.60
CA GLU A 54 16.27 -2.15 -14.35
C GLU A 54 16.98 -2.75 -13.14
N GLY A 55 16.27 -3.51 -12.29
CA GLY A 55 16.85 -4.04 -11.06
C GLY A 55 17.22 -2.95 -10.05
N ARG A 56 16.59 -1.77 -10.12
CA ARG A 56 16.97 -0.58 -9.32
C ARG A 56 16.03 -0.40 -8.12
N PRO A 57 16.46 -0.74 -6.89
CA PRO A 57 15.59 -0.71 -5.72
C PRO A 57 15.29 0.70 -5.21
N GLN A 58 16.24 1.63 -5.29
CA GLN A 58 16.03 2.98 -4.73
C GLN A 58 14.96 3.79 -5.48
N PRO A 59 14.95 3.86 -6.83
CA PRO A 59 13.87 4.55 -7.52
C PRO A 59 12.54 3.77 -7.47
N PHE A 60 12.56 2.45 -7.24
CA PHE A 60 11.37 1.70 -6.85
C PHE A 60 10.76 2.25 -5.55
N PHE A 61 11.56 2.35 -4.48
CA PHE A 61 11.09 2.89 -3.20
C PHE A 61 10.62 4.35 -3.29
N LEU A 62 11.35 5.22 -3.99
CA LEU A 62 10.95 6.62 -4.16
C LEU A 62 9.55 6.77 -4.77
N ASN A 63 9.20 5.93 -5.75
CA ASN A 63 7.86 5.96 -6.34
C ASN A 63 6.78 5.42 -5.39
N LEU A 64 7.09 4.44 -4.54
CA LEU A 64 6.17 4.02 -3.47
C LEU A 64 5.94 5.14 -2.45
N CYS A 65 6.97 5.92 -2.11
CA CYS A 65 6.81 7.11 -1.27
C CYS A 65 5.92 8.17 -1.94
N ARG A 66 6.07 8.40 -3.26
CA ARG A 66 5.19 9.33 -4.01
C ARG A 66 3.73 8.90 -3.99
N ALA A 67 3.46 7.60 -4.16
CA ALA A 67 2.09 7.08 -4.04
C ALA A 67 1.52 7.34 -2.64
N ALA A 68 2.28 6.99 -1.60
CA ALA A 68 1.85 7.18 -0.22
C ALA A 68 1.68 8.65 0.18
N GLU A 69 2.57 9.53 -0.25
CA GLU A 69 2.48 10.97 0.04
C GLU A 69 1.25 11.60 -0.62
N ASN A 70 0.95 11.24 -1.86
CA ASN A 70 -0.26 11.72 -2.53
C ASN A 70 -1.54 11.18 -1.87
N TRP A 71 -1.53 9.92 -1.42
CA TRP A 71 -2.63 9.36 -0.63
C TRP A 71 -2.80 10.08 0.71
N ARG A 72 -1.70 10.34 1.43
CA ARG A 72 -1.70 11.10 2.69
C ARG A 72 -2.29 12.49 2.50
N ARG A 73 -1.89 13.20 1.44
CA ARG A 73 -2.39 14.54 1.09
C ARG A 73 -3.90 14.54 0.81
N LEU A 74 -4.40 13.53 0.09
CA LEU A 74 -5.84 13.34 -0.10
C LEU A 74 -6.56 13.16 1.24
N LEU A 75 -6.10 12.22 2.07
CA LEU A 75 -6.75 11.95 3.36
C LEU A 75 -6.77 13.19 4.26
N LEU A 76 -5.65 13.92 4.35
CA LEU A 76 -5.54 15.17 5.09
C LEU A 76 -6.48 16.26 4.54
N HIS A 77 -6.61 16.35 3.21
CA HIS A 77 -7.51 17.30 2.57
C HIS A 77 -8.98 17.00 2.91
N LEU A 78 -9.39 15.73 2.81
CA LEU A 78 -10.74 15.29 3.16
C LEU A 78 -11.04 15.54 4.65
N GLU A 79 -10.10 15.21 5.53
CA GLU A 79 -10.19 15.46 6.97
C GLU A 79 -10.42 16.95 7.27
N ARG A 80 -9.59 17.85 6.71
CA ARG A 80 -9.71 19.30 6.92
C ARG A 80 -11.04 19.87 6.43
N ARG A 81 -11.58 19.32 5.33
CA ARG A 81 -12.88 19.72 4.78
C ARG A 81 -14.06 18.98 5.42
N LYS A 82 -13.82 18.13 6.42
CA LYS A 82 -14.84 17.29 7.08
C LYS A 82 -15.64 16.44 6.08
N LEU A 83 -14.97 16.00 5.02
CA LEU A 83 -15.53 15.10 4.01
C LEU A 83 -15.29 13.65 4.43
N GLN A 84 -16.21 12.76 4.05
CA GLN A 84 -16.07 11.34 4.35
C GLN A 84 -14.79 10.77 3.70
N PRO A 85 -13.97 9.99 4.41
CA PRO A 85 -12.80 9.33 3.83
C PRO A 85 -13.21 8.25 2.80
N PRO A 86 -12.32 7.86 1.86
CA PRO A 86 -12.55 6.70 1.01
C PRO A 86 -12.57 5.39 1.83
N PRO A 87 -13.05 4.28 1.25
CA PRO A 87 -12.90 2.94 1.82
C PRO A 87 -11.44 2.63 2.18
N ALA A 88 -11.23 1.87 3.24
CA ALA A 88 -9.88 1.60 3.77
C ALA A 88 -9.03 0.85 2.74
N SER A 89 -9.60 -0.19 2.13
CA SER A 89 -8.98 -1.05 1.12
C SER A 89 -8.38 -0.29 -0.06
N TRP A 90 -8.90 0.90 -0.38
CA TRP A 90 -8.39 1.72 -1.48
C TRP A 90 -7.01 2.32 -1.19
N GLY A 91 -6.68 2.47 0.10
CA GLY A 91 -5.37 2.94 0.58
C GLY A 91 -4.37 1.83 0.88
N LEU A 92 -4.72 0.56 0.66
CA LEU A 92 -3.89 -0.60 1.02
C LEU A 92 -2.54 -0.58 0.31
N ILE A 93 -2.51 -0.38 -1.00
CA ILE A 93 -1.25 -0.36 -1.78
C ILE A 93 -0.37 0.85 -1.42
N PRO A 94 -0.88 2.10 -1.34
CA PRO A 94 -0.09 3.22 -0.83
C PRO A 94 0.51 2.96 0.56
N LEU A 95 -0.28 2.45 1.52
CA LEU A 95 0.20 2.11 2.85
C LEU A 95 1.27 1.01 2.81
N ALA A 96 0.97 -0.13 2.19
CA ALA A 96 1.91 -1.25 2.09
C ALA A 96 3.22 -0.84 1.39
N GLY A 97 3.12 -0.02 0.33
CA GLY A 97 4.26 0.50 -0.39
C GLY A 97 5.19 1.34 0.49
N VAL A 98 4.65 2.30 1.26
CA VAL A 98 5.49 3.10 2.16
C VAL A 98 6.05 2.28 3.31
N VAL A 99 5.29 1.32 3.85
CA VAL A 99 5.80 0.39 4.86
C VAL A 99 7.00 -0.39 4.31
N ALA A 100 6.92 -0.93 3.09
CA ALA A 100 8.02 -1.65 2.46
C ALA A 100 9.31 -0.82 2.33
N THR A 101 9.18 0.51 2.18
CA THR A 101 10.32 1.44 2.12
C THR A 101 11.01 1.68 3.47
N GLY A 102 10.34 1.41 4.59
CA GLY A 102 10.82 1.73 5.93
C GLY A 102 10.71 3.22 6.32
N GLN A 103 9.99 4.03 5.55
CA GLN A 103 9.71 5.44 5.88
C GLN A 103 8.58 5.52 6.93
N TRP A 104 8.91 5.15 8.17
CA TRP A 104 7.93 4.94 9.25
C TRP A 104 7.08 6.16 9.57
N GLU A 105 7.66 7.35 9.54
CA GLU A 105 6.92 8.59 9.82
C GLU A 105 5.82 8.84 8.77
N LEU A 106 6.13 8.66 7.48
CA LEU A 106 5.14 8.78 6.42
C LEU A 106 4.10 7.65 6.51
N ALA A 107 4.52 6.42 6.83
CA ALA A 107 3.62 5.29 7.04
C ALA A 107 2.62 5.55 8.18
N CYS A 108 3.08 6.09 9.32
CA CYS A 108 2.22 6.50 10.43
C CYS A 108 1.22 7.57 10.00
N GLN A 109 1.67 8.62 9.31
CA GLN A 109 0.78 9.70 8.88
C GLN A 109 -0.32 9.24 7.92
N VAL A 110 -0.03 8.23 7.09
CA VAL A 110 -1.06 7.57 6.27
C VAL A 110 -1.98 6.74 7.17
N ALA A 111 -1.43 5.84 7.98
CA ALA A 111 -2.17 4.92 8.83
C ALA A 111 -3.15 5.61 9.79
N GLU A 112 -2.74 6.72 10.42
CA GLU A 112 -3.55 7.55 11.32
C GLU A 112 -4.83 8.08 10.66
N ARG A 113 -4.81 8.30 9.34
CA ARG A 113 -5.89 8.97 8.60
C ARG A 113 -6.76 8.00 7.80
N MET A 114 -6.38 6.73 7.75
CA MET A 114 -7.21 5.73 7.09
C MET A 114 -8.48 5.49 7.89
N THR A 115 -9.60 5.32 7.20
CA THR A 115 -10.84 4.94 7.87
C THR A 115 -10.71 3.55 8.50
N THR A 116 -11.24 3.39 9.70
CA THR A 116 -11.35 2.08 10.37
C THR A 116 -12.75 1.50 10.25
N THR A 117 -13.66 2.21 9.57
CA THR A 117 -15.07 1.84 9.45
C THR A 117 -15.32 1.22 8.08
N TRP A 118 -15.92 0.03 8.06
CA TRP A 118 -16.31 -0.64 6.84
C TRP A 118 -17.42 0.13 6.12
N GLN A 119 -17.17 0.48 4.85
CA GLN A 119 -18.12 1.24 4.02
C GLN A 119 -18.85 0.29 3.05
N LYS A 120 -19.89 -0.40 3.54
CA LYS A 120 -20.61 -1.44 2.77
C LYS A 120 -21.11 -0.98 1.40
N ASP A 121 -21.58 0.26 1.29
CA ASP A 121 -22.17 0.80 0.05
C ASP A 121 -21.12 1.15 -1.03
N SER A 122 -19.83 1.07 -0.70
CA SER A 122 -18.72 1.33 -1.63
C SER A 122 -18.30 0.12 -2.47
N GLY A 123 -18.84 -1.07 -2.17
CA GLY A 123 -18.40 -2.34 -2.76
C GLY A 123 -17.18 -2.97 -2.07
N GLU A 124 -16.65 -2.35 -1.02
CA GLU A 124 -15.59 -2.92 -0.18
C GLU A 124 -16.08 -4.17 0.58
N TYR A 125 -15.27 -5.22 0.60
CA TYR A 125 -15.55 -6.40 1.42
C TYR A 125 -15.09 -6.18 2.87
N ALA A 126 -15.85 -6.71 3.85
CA ALA A 126 -15.53 -6.58 5.27
C ALA A 126 -14.10 -7.06 5.61
N ALA A 127 -13.68 -8.19 5.04
CA ALA A 127 -12.34 -8.73 5.24
C ALA A 127 -11.23 -7.83 4.67
N GLU A 128 -11.46 -7.15 3.54
CA GLU A 128 -10.48 -6.22 2.97
C GLU A 128 -10.36 -4.94 3.83
N CYS A 129 -11.49 -4.44 4.33
CA CYS A 129 -11.49 -3.34 5.30
C CYS A 129 -10.72 -3.73 6.57
N ALA A 130 -11.04 -4.89 7.16
CA ALA A 130 -10.43 -5.35 8.41
C ALA A 130 -8.93 -5.63 8.26
N TRP A 131 -8.51 -6.21 7.13
CA TRP A 131 -7.10 -6.43 6.83
C TRP A 131 -6.36 -5.11 6.70
N THR A 132 -6.90 -4.16 5.93
CA THR A 132 -6.25 -2.86 5.71
C THR A 132 -6.18 -2.05 7.00
N SER A 133 -7.26 -2.05 7.80
CA SER A 133 -7.29 -1.42 9.12
C SER A 133 -6.27 -2.06 10.06
N THR A 134 -6.14 -3.40 10.03
CA THR A 134 -5.12 -4.12 10.80
C THR A 134 -3.71 -3.74 10.37
N LEU A 135 -3.41 -3.67 9.07
CA LEU A 135 -2.09 -3.23 8.59
C LEU A 135 -1.75 -1.82 9.10
N ALA A 136 -2.69 -0.87 9.02
CA ALA A 136 -2.51 0.46 9.59
C ALA A 136 -2.26 0.39 11.11
N GLY A 137 -3.01 -0.44 11.83
CA GLY A 137 -2.80 -0.67 13.26
C GLY A 137 -1.44 -1.27 13.61
N LEU A 138 -0.92 -2.18 12.80
CA LEU A 138 0.41 -2.78 12.99
C LEU A 138 1.52 -1.75 12.82
N VAL A 139 1.38 -0.83 11.86
CA VAL A 139 2.32 0.29 11.67
C VAL A 139 2.35 1.19 12.91
N LEU A 140 1.18 1.56 13.41
CA LEU A 140 1.04 2.40 14.60
C LEU A 140 1.51 1.69 15.87
N HIS A 141 1.24 0.39 16.01
CA HIS A 141 1.77 -0.42 17.09
C HIS A 141 3.30 -0.46 17.06
N ALA A 142 3.89 -0.77 15.91
CA ALA A 142 5.35 -0.91 15.77
C ALA A 142 6.10 0.40 16.03
N THR A 143 5.50 1.55 15.72
CA THR A 143 6.18 2.85 15.74
C THR A 143 5.79 3.74 16.92
N ARG A 144 4.53 3.65 17.37
CA ARG A 144 3.95 4.49 18.44
C ARG A 144 3.52 3.69 19.66
N GLY A 145 3.53 2.37 19.61
CA GLY A 145 3.10 1.52 20.73
C GLY A 145 1.57 1.51 20.93
N GLU A 146 0.80 1.93 19.92
CA GLU A 146 -0.66 1.84 19.97
C GLU A 146 -1.12 0.38 20.13
N ASP A 147 -2.26 0.18 20.80
CA ASP A 147 -2.88 -1.13 20.97
C ASP A 147 -3.56 -1.59 19.66
N PRO A 148 -3.08 -2.65 19.00
CA PRO A 148 -3.69 -3.17 17.77
C PRO A 148 -4.85 -4.13 18.04
N THR A 149 -5.11 -4.51 19.30
CA THR A 149 -6.05 -5.58 19.69
C THR A 149 -7.44 -5.44 19.07
N PRO A 150 -8.09 -4.25 19.07
CA PRO A 150 -9.42 -4.13 18.47
C PRO A 150 -9.46 -4.47 16.97
N ARG A 151 -8.38 -4.11 16.24
CA ARG A 151 -8.26 -4.38 14.80
C ARG A 151 -8.01 -5.87 14.54
N LEU A 152 -7.18 -6.50 15.36
CA LEU A 152 -6.90 -7.95 15.30
C LEU A 152 -8.16 -8.78 15.57
N GLN A 153 -8.95 -8.41 16.58
CA GLN A 153 -10.20 -9.08 16.92
C GLN A 153 -11.21 -8.98 15.75
N GLU A 154 -11.32 -7.81 15.13
CA GLU A 154 -12.19 -7.63 13.96
C GLU A 154 -11.70 -8.47 12.77
N LEU A 155 -10.39 -8.48 12.48
CA LEU A 155 -9.82 -9.31 11.43
C LEU A 155 -10.10 -10.80 11.68
N ALA A 156 -9.88 -11.29 12.91
CA ALA A 156 -10.19 -12.68 13.28
C ALA A 156 -11.67 -13.02 13.10
N ARG A 157 -12.57 -12.05 13.31
CA ARG A 157 -14.02 -12.23 13.16
C ARG A 157 -14.47 -12.35 11.70
N VAL A 158 -13.84 -11.61 10.78
CA VAL A 158 -14.30 -11.51 9.38
C VAL A 158 -13.44 -12.25 8.37
N SER A 159 -12.19 -12.58 8.72
CA SER A 159 -11.28 -13.33 7.85
C SER A 159 -11.78 -14.76 7.68
N LYS A 160 -11.71 -15.28 6.46
CA LYS A 160 -12.00 -16.69 6.18
C LYS A 160 -10.75 -17.55 6.29
N GLU A 161 -9.61 -16.97 5.95
CA GLU A 161 -8.30 -17.59 6.01
C GLU A 161 -7.65 -17.27 7.36
N GLU A 162 -7.21 -18.29 8.08
CA GLU A 162 -6.63 -18.17 9.43
C GLU A 162 -5.22 -17.54 9.39
N CYS A 163 -4.55 -17.56 8.23
CA CYS A 163 -3.24 -16.97 8.05
C CYS A 163 -3.21 -15.46 8.31
N TRP A 164 -4.28 -14.71 8.01
CA TRP A 164 -4.26 -13.24 8.16
C TRP A 164 -4.27 -12.79 9.63
N PRO A 165 -5.18 -13.28 10.50
CA PRO A 165 -5.09 -13.02 11.93
C PRO A 165 -3.78 -13.55 12.54
N ALA A 166 -3.34 -14.75 12.16
CA ALA A 166 -2.11 -15.35 12.69
C ALA A 166 -0.86 -14.51 12.35
N LEU A 167 -0.77 -14.02 11.12
CA LEU A 167 0.29 -13.10 10.69
C LEU A 167 0.33 -11.83 11.55
N ALA A 168 -0.83 -11.20 11.69
CA ALA A 168 -0.93 -9.93 12.41
C ALA A 168 -0.63 -10.10 13.90
N GLN A 169 -1.13 -11.18 14.51
CA GLN A 169 -0.86 -11.52 15.91
C GLN A 169 0.63 -11.82 16.14
N ALA A 170 1.26 -12.60 15.25
CA ALA A 170 2.69 -12.93 15.37
C ALA A 170 3.60 -11.70 15.33
N LEU A 171 3.25 -10.66 14.56
CA LEU A 171 3.98 -9.39 14.55
C LEU A 171 3.87 -8.62 15.87
N VAL A 172 2.72 -8.70 16.54
CA VAL A 172 2.51 -8.10 17.87
C VAL A 172 3.33 -8.85 18.92
N ASP A 173 3.21 -10.17 18.94
CA ASP A 173 3.87 -11.03 19.93
C ASP A 173 5.37 -11.24 19.68
N LYS A 174 5.86 -10.78 18.52
CA LYS A 174 7.22 -11.02 18.01
C LYS A 174 7.54 -12.51 17.86
N ASP A 175 6.54 -13.31 17.54
CA ASP A 175 6.68 -14.75 17.32
C ASP A 175 7.15 -15.02 15.89
N THR A 176 8.43 -15.30 15.75
CA THR A 176 9.06 -15.57 14.46
C THR A 176 8.51 -16.85 13.81
N LEU A 177 8.29 -17.93 14.57
CA LEU A 177 7.87 -19.21 14.00
C LEU A 177 6.43 -19.12 13.47
N THR A 178 5.52 -18.53 14.26
CA THR A 178 4.14 -18.33 13.85
C THR A 178 4.07 -17.38 12.65
N PHE A 179 4.88 -16.31 12.65
CA PHE A 179 4.95 -15.39 11.50
C PHE A 179 5.36 -16.11 10.22
N LEU A 180 6.44 -16.90 10.23
CA LEU A 180 6.94 -17.58 9.02
C LEU A 180 5.93 -18.61 8.49
N SER A 181 5.31 -19.38 9.39
CA SER A 181 4.26 -20.34 9.01
C SER A 181 3.08 -19.62 8.35
N ALA A 182 2.53 -18.59 8.99
CA ALA A 182 1.38 -17.85 8.50
C ALA A 182 1.71 -17.04 7.22
N PHE A 183 2.94 -16.54 7.08
CA PHE A 183 3.41 -15.86 5.87
C PHE A 183 3.48 -16.81 4.67
N SER A 184 3.96 -18.04 4.87
CA SER A 184 4.00 -19.05 3.81
C SER A 184 2.59 -19.43 3.33
N GLU A 185 1.64 -19.54 4.25
CA GLU A 185 0.23 -19.80 3.90
C GLU A 185 -0.40 -18.62 3.14
N ALA A 186 -0.20 -17.39 3.64
CA ALA A 186 -0.68 -16.18 2.98
C ALA A 186 -0.06 -16.01 1.57
N LEU A 187 1.22 -16.34 1.40
CA LEU A 187 1.88 -16.35 0.09
C LEU A 187 1.22 -17.34 -0.87
N SER A 188 0.82 -18.52 -0.38
CA SER A 188 0.09 -19.52 -1.17
C SER A 188 -1.30 -19.02 -1.60
N HIS A 189 -2.02 -18.35 -0.70
CA HIS A 189 -3.30 -17.70 -1.04
C HIS A 189 -3.13 -16.57 -2.06
N HIS A 190 -2.11 -15.72 -1.88
CA HIS A 190 -1.77 -14.67 -2.83
C HIS A 190 -1.45 -15.26 -4.21
N GLU A 191 -0.63 -16.31 -4.27
CA GLU A 191 -0.29 -17.01 -5.51
C GLU A 191 -1.54 -17.54 -6.22
N ALA A 192 -2.41 -18.25 -5.50
CA ALA A 192 -3.65 -18.78 -6.06
C ALA A 192 -4.56 -17.67 -6.60
N ARG A 193 -4.70 -16.56 -5.86
CA ARG A 193 -5.48 -15.38 -6.30
C ARG A 193 -4.88 -14.75 -7.55
N THR A 194 -3.57 -14.53 -7.56
CA THR A 194 -2.84 -13.89 -8.67
C THR A 194 -2.89 -14.76 -9.92
N GLU A 195 -2.70 -16.08 -9.83
CA GLU A 195 -2.83 -16.99 -10.97
C GLU A 195 -4.27 -17.08 -11.49
N LYS A 196 -5.28 -17.04 -10.61
CA LYS A 196 -6.69 -16.96 -11.02
C LYS A 196 -6.98 -15.67 -11.79
N LEU A 197 -6.47 -14.53 -11.34
CA LEU A 197 -6.62 -13.25 -12.02
C LEU A 197 -5.89 -13.23 -13.37
N ALA A 198 -4.67 -13.78 -13.42
CA ALA A 198 -3.85 -13.82 -14.64
C ALA A 198 -4.48 -14.68 -15.76
N ARG A 199 -5.29 -15.68 -15.39
CA ARG A 199 -6.07 -16.50 -16.34
C ARG A 199 -7.36 -15.82 -16.79
N GLY A 200 -7.80 -14.76 -16.12
CA GLY A 200 -9.00 -14.00 -16.48
C GLY A 200 -8.76 -13.06 -17.66
N PHE A 201 -9.68 -13.03 -18.61
CA PHE A 201 -9.59 -12.17 -19.81
C PHE A 201 -9.96 -10.70 -19.59
N THR A 202 -10.35 -10.30 -18.36
CA THR A 202 -10.91 -8.97 -18.07
C THR A 202 -9.95 -8.02 -17.37
N GLN A 203 -8.71 -8.44 -17.08
CA GLN A 203 -7.77 -7.61 -16.33
C GLN A 203 -7.05 -6.62 -17.25
N ARG A 204 -7.10 -5.34 -16.93
CA ARG A 204 -6.27 -4.33 -17.59
C ARG A 204 -4.84 -4.44 -17.11
N GLU A 205 -3.88 -4.40 -18.04
CA GLU A 205 -2.46 -4.51 -17.74
C GLU A 205 -1.96 -3.41 -16.80
N ASP A 206 -2.50 -2.20 -16.92
CA ASP A 206 -2.15 -1.07 -16.05
C ASP A 206 -2.70 -1.19 -14.62
N HIS A 207 -3.63 -2.11 -14.36
CA HIS A 207 -4.20 -2.38 -13.03
C HIS A 207 -3.55 -3.58 -12.36
N PHE A 208 -3.18 -4.57 -13.15
CA PHE A 208 -2.70 -5.85 -12.64
C PHE A 208 -1.20 -6.06 -12.81
N GLY A 209 -0.54 -5.31 -13.70
CA GLY A 209 0.84 -5.55 -14.12
C GLY A 209 1.85 -5.62 -12.98
N ALA A 210 1.81 -4.63 -12.07
CA ALA A 210 2.65 -4.62 -10.88
C ALA A 210 2.33 -5.78 -9.93
N ASN A 211 1.04 -6.00 -9.65
CA ASN A 211 0.57 -7.01 -8.70
C ASN A 211 0.75 -8.46 -9.20
N ARG A 212 1.00 -8.66 -10.50
CA ARG A 212 1.28 -9.98 -11.08
C ARG A 212 2.62 -10.55 -10.60
N TYR A 213 3.59 -9.69 -10.28
CA TYR A 213 4.96 -10.07 -9.95
C TYR A 213 5.43 -9.56 -8.59
N LEU A 214 4.71 -8.61 -8.00
CA LEU A 214 5.03 -8.04 -6.70
C LEU A 214 3.82 -8.15 -5.75
N TRP A 215 4.10 -8.59 -4.53
CA TRP A 215 3.13 -8.60 -3.44
C TRP A 215 3.50 -7.51 -2.43
N PHE A 216 2.90 -6.33 -2.60
CA PHE A 216 3.22 -5.15 -1.78
C PHE A 216 2.92 -5.37 -0.30
N GLU A 217 1.83 -6.05 0.05
CA GLU A 217 1.54 -6.37 1.45
C GLU A 217 2.56 -7.36 2.00
N GLY A 218 3.01 -8.33 1.21
CA GLY A 218 4.09 -9.24 1.59
C GLY A 218 5.38 -8.49 1.90
N LEU A 219 5.77 -7.53 1.05
CA LEU A 219 6.93 -6.66 1.29
C LEU A 219 6.75 -5.80 2.55
N ALA A 220 5.55 -5.28 2.79
CA ALA A 220 5.23 -4.52 3.99
C ALA A 220 5.35 -5.37 5.25
N LEU A 221 4.81 -6.59 5.24
CA LEU A 221 4.85 -7.54 6.35
C LEU A 221 6.29 -7.95 6.68
N LEU A 222 7.12 -8.24 5.66
CA LEU A 222 8.53 -8.54 5.85
C LEU A 222 9.28 -7.34 6.46
N ARG A 223 8.97 -6.11 6.03
CA ARG A 223 9.58 -4.91 6.63
C ARG A 223 9.13 -4.70 8.09
N LEU A 224 7.85 -4.90 8.39
CA LEU A 224 7.33 -4.82 9.75
C LEU A 224 7.96 -5.90 10.65
N ALA A 225 8.11 -7.13 10.16
CA ALA A 225 8.77 -8.19 10.91
C ALA A 225 10.21 -7.81 11.30
N HIS A 226 10.99 -7.27 10.35
CA HIS A 226 12.32 -6.74 10.66
C HIS A 226 12.27 -5.59 11.67
N GLN A 227 11.34 -4.64 11.55
CA GLN A 227 11.18 -3.53 12.51
C GLN A 227 10.85 -4.04 13.92
N ARG A 228 10.06 -5.12 14.01
CA ARG A 228 9.65 -5.76 15.27
C ARG A 228 10.73 -6.66 15.86
N GLY A 229 11.81 -6.93 15.12
CA GLY A 229 12.94 -7.74 15.55
C GLY A 229 12.73 -9.24 15.39
N LEU A 230 11.86 -9.67 14.47
CA LEU A 230 11.71 -11.07 14.11
C LEU A 230 12.92 -11.52 13.27
N ASP A 231 13.35 -12.77 13.48
CA ASP A 231 14.43 -13.38 12.72
C ASP A 231 13.88 -14.00 11.43
N VAL A 232 13.59 -13.13 10.45
CA VAL A 232 13.08 -13.56 9.15
C VAL A 232 14.26 -13.94 8.25
N PRO A 233 14.35 -15.19 7.78
CA PRO A 233 15.45 -15.61 6.93
C PRO A 233 15.39 -14.88 5.59
N ASN A 234 16.57 -14.61 5.02
CA ASN A 234 16.69 -13.97 3.71
C ASN A 234 16.41 -14.98 2.58
N GLU A 235 15.14 -15.40 2.48
CA GLU A 235 14.65 -16.34 1.50
C GLU A 235 14.13 -15.64 0.25
N ARG A 236 14.12 -16.38 -0.86
CA ARG A 236 13.53 -15.92 -2.12
C ARG A 236 12.04 -16.22 -2.14
N TYR A 237 11.22 -15.29 -1.69
CA TYR A 237 9.76 -15.35 -1.86
C TYR A 237 9.37 -14.89 -3.28
N ARG A 238 8.55 -15.70 -3.98
CA ARG A 238 8.21 -15.51 -5.41
C ARG A 238 7.76 -14.09 -5.77
N TYR A 239 6.96 -13.46 -4.92
CA TYR A 239 6.39 -12.13 -5.14
C TYR A 239 7.04 -11.02 -4.30
N CYS A 240 8.08 -11.35 -3.53
CA CYS A 240 8.86 -10.39 -2.75
C CYS A 240 10.33 -10.54 -3.15
N PRO A 241 10.74 -10.07 -4.34
CA PRO A 241 12.10 -10.29 -4.82
C PRO A 241 13.14 -9.66 -3.87
N PRO A 242 14.34 -10.24 -3.70
CA PRO A 242 15.35 -9.71 -2.77
C PRO A 242 15.68 -8.24 -2.99
N LEU A 243 15.65 -7.77 -4.24
CA LEU A 243 15.86 -6.35 -4.57
C LEU A 243 14.81 -5.43 -3.94
N ALA A 244 13.56 -5.87 -3.74
CA ALA A 244 12.53 -5.09 -3.07
C ALA A 244 12.62 -5.13 -1.54
N GLN A 245 13.47 -5.99 -0.97
CA GLN A 245 13.62 -6.17 0.47
C GLN A 245 14.82 -5.38 1.05
N VAL A 246 15.74 -4.92 0.18
CA VAL A 246 16.90 -4.14 0.61
C VAL A 246 16.47 -2.84 1.32
N PRO A 247 17.26 -2.28 2.24
CA PRO A 247 16.93 -1.00 2.85
C PRO A 247 16.89 0.14 1.81
N MET A 248 15.92 1.04 1.96
CA MET A 248 15.96 2.33 1.28
C MET A 248 17.08 3.18 1.89
N THR A 249 17.95 3.73 1.04
CA THR A 249 19.06 4.60 1.46
C THR A 249 18.87 6.03 0.97
N GLU A 250 18.07 6.23 -0.08
CA GLU A 250 17.72 7.56 -0.56
C GLU A 250 16.59 8.17 0.29
N SER A 251 16.65 9.47 0.54
CA SER A 251 15.57 10.19 1.24
C SER A 251 14.58 10.76 0.23
N TYR A 252 13.29 10.46 0.43
CA TYR A 252 12.22 11.09 -0.35
C TYR A 252 12.12 12.59 -0.03
N ARG A 253 12.09 13.44 -1.06
CA ARG A 253 12.14 14.91 -0.92
C ARG A 253 10.80 15.62 -1.11
N GLY A 254 9.68 14.88 -1.13
CA GLY A 254 8.36 15.49 -1.35
C GLY A 254 8.12 15.95 -2.78
N ASP A 255 8.72 15.29 -3.78
CA ASP A 255 8.53 15.60 -5.20
C ASP A 255 7.29 14.88 -5.78
N TRP A 256 6.81 15.38 -6.93
CA TRP A 256 5.67 14.81 -7.67
C TRP A 256 4.39 14.65 -6.82
N VAL A 257 4.00 15.74 -6.17
CA VAL A 257 2.87 15.79 -5.24
C VAL A 257 1.74 16.70 -5.76
N THR A 258 0.50 16.35 -5.42
CA THR A 258 -0.67 17.21 -5.60
C THR A 258 -0.67 18.37 -4.61
N ARG A 259 -1.46 19.42 -4.90
CA ARG A 259 -1.70 20.55 -4.00
C ARG A 259 -2.68 20.25 -2.85
N LEU A 260 -3.20 19.02 -2.80
CA LEU A 260 -4.11 18.60 -1.74
C LEU A 260 -3.42 18.68 -0.38
N GLY A 261 -4.16 19.10 0.64
CA GLY A 261 -3.66 19.18 2.01
C GLY A 261 -2.66 20.31 2.27
N GLU A 262 -2.42 21.20 1.30
CA GLU A 262 -1.76 22.48 1.56
C GLU A 262 -2.68 23.37 2.41
N ALA A 263 -2.11 24.17 3.31
CA ALA A 263 -2.88 25.22 3.96
C ALA A 263 -3.30 26.19 2.85
N ALA A 264 -4.58 26.60 2.81
CA ALA A 264 -5.00 27.67 1.92
C ALA A 264 -4.02 28.83 2.11
N SER A 265 -3.25 29.15 1.07
CA SER A 265 -2.40 30.34 1.07
C SER A 265 -3.33 31.50 1.35
N GLY A 266 -3.27 32.01 2.58
CA GLY A 266 -4.17 33.04 3.07
C GLY A 266 -4.19 34.18 2.05
N THR A 267 -5.36 34.48 1.54
CA THR A 267 -5.60 35.74 0.86
C THR A 267 -5.32 36.85 1.88
N PRO A 268 -4.37 37.76 1.64
CA PRO A 268 -4.18 38.93 2.49
C PRO A 268 -5.42 39.84 2.47
#